data_AF-R7QNP7-F1
#
_entry.id   AF-R7QNP7-F1
#
_cell.length_a   1.000
_cell.length_b   1.000
_cell.length_c   1.000
_cell.angle_alpha   90.00
_cell.angle_beta   90.00
_cell.angle_gamma   90.00
#
_symmetry.space_group_name_H-M   'P 1'
#
loop_
_entity.id
_entity.type
_entity.pdbx_description
1 polymer ?
#
loop_
_entity_poly.entity_id
_entity_poly.type
_entity_poly.pdbx_seq_one_letter_code
_entity_poly.pdbx_strand_id
1 'polypeptide(L)'
;MTELLFTGYIGSGSFFEEEEVPVMDWPAKYPDLNPIENLWGLLARAVYVGCRQFDNVEELKEAVWEAWDNITTDTLKFLLGSMERRCRDCYLAKGGATKY
;
A
#
# COMPACT_ATOMS: atom_id res chain seq x y z
N MET A 1 -13.43 4.23 4.83
CA MET A 1 -12.86 3.22 5.74
C MET A 1 -11.35 3.06 5.50
N THR A 2 -10.62 4.15 5.24
CA THR A 2 -9.16 4.17 5.02
C THR A 2 -8.45 5.15 5.96
N GLU A 3 -9.17 6.15 6.49
CA GLU A 3 -8.63 7.12 7.47
C GLU A 3 -8.32 6.49 8.84
N LEU A 4 -9.01 5.42 9.22
CA LEU A 4 -8.88 4.83 10.57
C LEU A 4 -7.71 3.84 10.71
N LEU A 5 -7.15 3.34 9.61
CA LEU A 5 -6.00 2.43 9.68
C LEU A 5 -4.68 3.19 9.77
N PHE A 6 -4.60 4.39 9.20
CA PHE A 6 -3.36 5.16 9.20
C PHE A 6 -3.12 5.93 10.49
N THR A 7 -4.12 6.20 11.32
CA THR A 7 -3.91 6.89 12.62
C THR A 7 -3.89 5.95 13.82
N GLY A 8 -4.39 4.71 13.68
CA GLY A 8 -4.46 3.75 14.78
C GLY A 8 -3.34 2.70 14.82
N TYR A 9 -2.65 2.45 13.71
CA TYR A 9 -1.70 1.33 13.58
C TYR A 9 -0.22 1.75 13.62
N ILE A 10 0.06 3.01 13.32
CA ILE A 10 1.36 3.64 13.54
C ILE A 10 1.31 4.29 14.93
N GLY A 11 2.35 4.09 15.75
CA GLY A 11 2.38 4.44 17.17
C GLY A 11 1.89 5.86 17.51
N SER A 12 1.61 6.12 18.78
CA SER A 12 1.27 7.47 19.25
C SER A 12 2.33 8.47 18.75
N GLY A 13 1.96 9.73 18.50
CA GLY A 13 2.92 10.74 18.00
C GLY A 13 4.22 10.81 18.81
N SER A 14 4.15 10.51 20.11
CA SER A 14 5.30 10.37 21.01
C SER A 14 6.29 9.27 20.61
N PHE A 15 5.82 8.13 20.08
CA PHE A 15 6.70 7.03 19.67
C PHE A 15 7.59 7.42 18.50
N PHE A 16 7.04 8.12 17.49
CA PHE A 16 7.83 8.57 16.34
C PHE A 16 8.84 9.66 16.71
N GLU A 17 8.48 10.52 17.67
CA GLU A 17 9.40 11.51 18.23
C GLU A 17 10.54 10.84 19.03
N GLU A 18 10.23 9.84 19.85
CA GLU A 18 11.20 9.09 20.65
C GLU A 18 12.18 8.28 19.78
N GLU A 19 11.69 7.67 18.70
CA GLU A 19 12.51 6.88 17.76
C GLU A 19 13.17 7.72 16.65
N GLU A 20 13.04 9.05 16.71
CA GLU A 20 13.57 10.01 15.72
C GLU A 20 13.15 9.69 14.27
N VAL A 21 11.96 9.12 14.09
CA VAL A 21 11.43 8.72 12.78
C VAL A 21 10.67 9.90 12.16
N PRO A 22 11.11 10.44 11.02
CA PRO A 22 10.41 11.56 10.38
C PRO A 22 9.05 11.11 9.83
N VAL A 23 7.99 11.81 10.23
CA VAL A 23 6.62 11.59 9.74
C VAL A 23 6.33 12.60 8.63
N MET A 24 5.82 12.12 7.51
CA MET A 24 5.40 12.96 6.38
C MET A 24 3.98 13.49 6.61
N ASP A 25 3.76 14.77 6.34
CA ASP A 25 2.42 15.37 6.31
C ASP A 25 1.60 14.75 5.17
N TRP A 26 0.64 13.89 5.53
CA TRP A 26 -0.21 13.19 4.57
C TRP A 26 -1.61 13.78 4.52
N PRO A 27 -2.15 14.10 3.33
CA PRO A 27 -3.50 14.64 3.22
C PRO A 27 -4.55 13.55 3.46
N ALA A 28 -5.62 13.90 4.16
CA ALA A 28 -6.72 12.98 4.45
C ALA A 28 -7.46 12.56 3.16
N LYS A 29 -7.88 11.28 3.06
CA LYS A 29 -8.68 10.70 1.95
C LYS A 29 -8.01 10.57 0.57
N TYR A 30 -6.69 10.37 0.52
CA TYR A 30 -5.98 10.14 -0.75
C TYR A 30 -5.37 8.73 -0.85
N PRO A 31 -6.20 7.67 -1.02
CA PRO A 31 -5.70 6.31 -1.24
C PRO A 31 -4.87 6.20 -2.53
N ASP A 32 -5.25 6.95 -3.57
CA ASP A 32 -4.55 7.01 -4.87
C ASP A 32 -3.07 7.38 -4.73
N LEU A 33 -2.74 8.16 -3.68
CA LEU A 33 -1.38 8.57 -3.40
C LEU A 33 -0.59 7.52 -2.64
N ASN A 34 -1.20 6.48 -2.08
CA ASN A 34 -0.51 5.46 -1.30
C ASN A 34 -0.07 4.28 -2.19
N PRO A 35 1.23 4.11 -2.50
CA PRO A 35 1.71 3.03 -3.37
C PRO A 35 1.41 1.63 -2.85
N ILE A 36 1.18 1.49 -1.54
CA ILE A 36 0.90 0.18 -0.94
C ILE A 36 -0.40 -0.43 -1.46
N GLU A 37 -1.37 0.39 -1.87
CA GLU A 37 -2.64 -0.11 -2.44
C GLU A 37 -2.39 -0.93 -3.71
N ASN A 38 -1.44 -0.47 -4.55
CA ASN A 38 -1.03 -1.22 -5.74
C ASN A 38 -0.24 -2.48 -5.39
N LEU A 39 0.55 -2.44 -4.31
CA LEU A 39 1.26 -3.62 -3.81
C LEU A 39 0.28 -4.68 -3.32
N TRP A 40 -0.74 -4.30 -2.55
CA TRP A 40 -1.83 -5.19 -2.15
C TRP A 40 -2.55 -5.78 -3.36
N GLY A 41 -2.82 -4.98 -4.39
CA GLY A 41 -3.40 -5.45 -5.64
C GLY A 41 -2.51 -6.43 -6.42
N LEU A 42 -1.17 -6.28 -6.37
CA LEU A 42 -0.23 -7.25 -6.94
C LEU A 42 -0.23 -8.55 -6.15
N LEU A 43 -0.16 -8.46 -4.82
CA LEU A 43 -0.15 -9.60 -3.91
C LEU A 43 -1.42 -10.44 -4.09
N ALA A 44 -2.60 -9.80 -4.06
CA ALA A 44 -3.88 -10.49 -4.24
C ALA A 44 -3.95 -11.21 -5.60
N ARG A 45 -3.47 -10.58 -6.69
CA ARG A 45 -3.43 -11.21 -8.01
C ARG A 45 -2.50 -12.42 -8.07
N ALA A 46 -1.37 -12.37 -7.36
CA ALA A 46 -0.44 -13.50 -7.28
C ALA A 46 -1.04 -14.65 -6.47
N VAL A 47 -1.65 -14.36 -5.31
CA VAL A 47 -2.29 -15.36 -4.43
C VAL A 47 -3.44 -16.09 -5.13
N TYR A 48 -4.31 -15.36 -5.83
CA TYR A 48 -5.49 -15.90 -6.50
C TYR A 48 -5.28 -16.19 -8.00
N VAL A 49 -4.03 -16.31 -8.45
CA VAL A 49 -3.70 -16.63 -9.83
C VAL A 49 -4.42 -17.90 -10.29
N GLY A 50 -4.95 -17.90 -11.51
CA GLY A 50 -5.67 -19.06 -12.05
C GLY A 50 -6.97 -19.39 -11.32
N CYS A 51 -7.59 -18.41 -10.64
CA CYS A 51 -8.80 -18.59 -9.84
C CYS A 51 -8.63 -19.59 -8.67
N ARG A 52 -7.40 -19.77 -8.19
CA ARG A 52 -7.08 -20.62 -7.03
C ARG A 52 -8.01 -20.29 -5.86
N GLN A 53 -8.55 -21.33 -5.21
CA GLN A 53 -9.29 -21.23 -3.96
C GLN A 53 -8.50 -21.91 -2.85
N PHE A 54 -8.86 -21.62 -1.60
CA PHE A 54 -8.19 -22.15 -0.41
C PHE A 54 -9.24 -22.74 0.51
N ASP A 55 -8.97 -23.93 1.06
CA ASP A 55 -9.94 -24.64 1.91
C ASP A 55 -9.85 -24.20 3.37
N ASN A 56 -8.72 -23.60 3.76
CA ASN A 56 -8.46 -23.12 5.11
C ASN A 56 -7.56 -21.87 5.12
N VAL A 57 -7.45 -21.26 6.31
CA VAL A 57 -6.72 -20.01 6.52
C VAL A 57 -5.20 -20.23 6.45
N GLU A 58 -4.72 -21.39 6.87
CA GLU A 58 -3.31 -21.75 6.90
C GLU A 58 -2.72 -21.81 5.49
N GLU A 59 -3.41 -22.48 4.54
CA GLU A 59 -3.01 -22.51 3.13
C GLU A 59 -3.01 -21.12 2.49
N LEU A 60 -4.01 -20.28 2.83
CA LEU A 60 -4.06 -18.91 2.34
C LEU A 60 -2.87 -18.10 2.87
N LYS A 61 -2.51 -18.26 4.16
CA LYS A 61 -1.34 -17.59 4.75
C LYS A 61 -0.05 -18.01 4.08
N GLU A 62 0.13 -19.31 3.83
CA GLU A 62 1.31 -19.83 3.12
C GLU A 62 1.42 -19.24 1.72
N ALA A 63 0.32 -19.19 0.96
CA ALA A 63 0.32 -18.59 -0.38
C ALA A 63 0.57 -17.08 -0.35
N VAL A 64 0.08 -16.37 0.68
CA VAL A 64 0.38 -14.94 0.88
C VAL A 64 1.88 -14.74 1.14
N TRP A 65 2.51 -15.57 1.97
CA TRP A 65 3.95 -15.50 2.22
C TRP A 65 4.77 -15.83 0.98
N GLU A 66 4.41 -16.89 0.24
CA GLU A 66 5.06 -17.23 -1.02
C GLU A 66 4.94 -16.08 -2.05
N ALA A 67 3.76 -15.49 -2.19
CA ALA A 67 3.55 -14.36 -3.07
C ALA A 67 4.36 -13.13 -2.65
N TRP A 68 4.47 -12.88 -1.33
CA TRP A 68 5.25 -11.79 -0.76
C TRP A 68 6.75 -11.96 -1.03
N ASP A 69 7.30 -13.15 -0.80
CA ASP A 69 8.71 -13.45 -1.01
C ASP A 69 9.13 -13.34 -2.49
N ASN A 70 8.18 -13.51 -3.41
CA ASN A 70 8.39 -13.33 -4.83
C ASN A 70 8.35 -11.86 -5.29
N ILE A 71 8.01 -10.89 -4.41
CA ILE A 71 8.02 -9.47 -4.76
C ILE A 71 9.45 -8.98 -4.86
N THR A 72 9.86 -8.61 -6.07
CA THR A 72 11.21 -8.10 -6.32
C THR A 72 11.38 -6.65 -5.88
N THR A 73 12.61 -6.27 -5.54
CA THR A 73 12.96 -4.86 -5.27
C THR A 73 12.67 -3.96 -6.47
N ASP A 74 12.78 -4.47 -7.70
CA ASP A 74 12.47 -3.69 -8.90
C ASP A 74 10.97 -3.38 -9.01
N THR A 75 10.11 -4.30 -8.60
CA THR A 75 8.66 -4.05 -8.47
C THR A 75 8.40 -2.91 -7.49
N LEU A 76 9.06 -2.94 -6.33
CA LEU A 76 8.93 -1.88 -5.32
C LEU A 76 9.43 -0.52 -5.83
N LYS A 77 10.60 -0.49 -6.48
CA LYS A 77 11.17 0.72 -7.09
C LYS A 77 10.24 1.29 -8.17
N PHE A 78 9.63 0.43 -8.98
CA PHE A 78 8.67 0.85 -9.99
C PHE A 78 7.43 1.51 -9.37
N LEU A 79 6.86 0.92 -8.31
CA LEU A 79 5.72 1.51 -7.60
C LEU A 79 6.08 2.87 -7.00
N LEU A 80 7.22 2.97 -6.32
CA LEU A 80 7.72 4.22 -5.74
C LEU A 80 8.00 5.28 -6.82
N GLY A 81 8.59 4.89 -7.95
CA GLY A 81 8.83 5.78 -9.08
C GLY A 81 7.56 6.37 -9.71
N SER A 82 6.39 5.77 -9.46
CA SER A 82 5.11 6.32 -9.93
C SER A 82 4.60 7.51 -9.10
N MET A 83 5.17 7.78 -7.93
CA MET A 83 4.68 8.78 -6.98
C MET A 83 4.64 10.19 -7.54
N GLU A 84 5.69 10.61 -8.25
CA GLU A 84 5.73 11.95 -8.85
C GLU A 84 4.54 12.17 -9.79
N ARG A 85 4.21 11.14 -10.59
CA ARG A 85 3.08 11.17 -11.51
C ARG A 85 1.74 11.18 -10.77
N ARG A 86 1.58 10.39 -9.71
CA ARG A 86 0.36 10.38 -8.90
C ARG A 86 0.09 11.73 -8.25
N CYS A 87 1.11 12.34 -7.65
CA CYS A 87 1.03 13.67 -7.06
C CYS A 87 0.61 14.72 -8.11
N ARG A 88 1.21 14.64 -9.31
CA ARG A 88 0.86 15.52 -10.44
C ARG A 88 -0.60 15.31 -10.88
N ASP A 89 -1.04 14.07 -11.05
CA ASP A 89 -2.41 13.76 -11.48
C ASP A 89 -3.43 14.21 -10.42
N CYS A 90 -3.13 14.03 -9.13
CA CYS A 90 -3.95 14.51 -8.01
C CYS A 90 -4.02 16.04 -7.97
N TYR A 91 -2.90 16.72 -8.23
CA TYR A 91 -2.86 18.19 -8.33
C TYR A 91 -3.74 18.68 -9.50
N LEU A 92 -3.61 18.07 -10.68
CA LEU A 92 -4.41 18.42 -11.86
C LEU A 92 -5.91 18.13 -11.65
N ALA A 93 -6.23 17.07 -10.91
CA ALA A 93 -7.59 16.75 -10.49
C ALA A 93 -8.12 17.67 -9.38
N LYS A 94 -7.32 18.63 -8.89
CA LYS A 94 -7.65 19.53 -7.77
C LYS A 94 -8.09 18.77 -6.51
N GLY A 95 -7.43 17.65 -6.23
CA GLY A 95 -7.76 16.76 -5.12
C GLY A 95 -8.94 15.80 -5.39
N GLY A 96 -9.44 15.75 -6.63
CA GLY A 96 -10.39 14.73 -7.07
C GLY A 96 -9.74 13.36 -7.28
N ALA A 97 -10.58 12.34 -7.48
CA ALA A 97 -10.13 10.98 -7.76
C ALA A 97 -9.29 10.90 -9.04
N THR A 98 -8.25 10.08 -8.98
CA THR A 98 -7.37 9.77 -10.11
C THR A 98 -7.64 8.33 -10.57
N LYS A 99 -6.80 7.82 -11.47
CA LYS A 99 -6.92 6.46 -12.01
C LYS A 99 -6.20 5.40 -11.17
N TYR A 100 -5.56 5.80 -10.08
CA TYR A 100 -4.66 4.97 -9.29
C TYR A 100 -5.38 4.24 -8.17
#